data_AF-A0A318HCU2-F1
#
_entry.id   AF-A0A318HCU2-F1
#
_cell.length_a   1.000
_cell.length_b   1.000
_cell.length_c   1.000
_cell.angle_alpha   90.00
_cell.angle_beta   90.00
_cell.angle_gamma   90.00
#
_symmetry.space_group_name_H-M   'P 1'
#
loop_
_entity.id
_entity.type
_entity.pdbx_description
1 polymer ?
#
loop_
_entity_poly.entity_id
_entity_poly.type
_entity_poly.pdbx_seq_one_letter_code
_entity_poly.pdbx_strand_id
1 'polypeptide(L)'
;MPTCAEGHTSAAADYCDVCGVPIASPPTQPTQVKGCPACEAPVLGRFCEVCGHDSELPPPMTAPPTVNAPASTEWTAVIDADRDFYQRVLANGGPDTVEFPVFFPERRIVLQGNTTLIGRRNREQGVEPEIDLGIHPADRGVSTQHAVLRIRDSGLTVTDLGSTNGTTLNDSEELLANGEETQLRDGDRIHLGAWTTITIINGR
;
A
#
# COMPACT_ATOMS: atom_id res chain seq x y z
N MET A 1 -33.93 47.09 48.81
CA MET A 1 -34.56 46.31 47.72
C MET A 1 -34.38 47.13 46.46
N PRO A 2 -33.70 46.61 45.43
CA PRO A 2 -33.49 47.36 44.20
C PRO A 2 -34.80 47.61 43.46
N THR A 3 -34.85 48.71 42.72
CA THR A 3 -36.01 49.10 41.91
C THR A 3 -35.63 48.93 40.44
N CYS A 4 -36.46 48.27 39.65
CA CYS A 4 -36.22 48.12 38.22
C CYS A 4 -36.53 49.42 37.44
N ALA A 5 -36.14 49.48 36.17
CA ALA A 5 -36.37 50.66 35.33
C ALA A 5 -37.87 51.02 35.17
N GLU A 6 -38.76 50.03 35.29
CA GLU A 6 -40.22 50.23 35.25
C GLU A 6 -40.82 50.64 36.62
N GLY A 7 -39.99 50.83 37.65
CA GLY A 7 -40.41 51.35 38.95
C GLY A 7 -40.86 50.31 39.98
N HIS A 8 -40.74 49.02 39.70
CA HIS A 8 -41.09 47.95 40.65
C HIS A 8 -39.96 47.65 41.63
N THR A 9 -40.31 47.45 42.90
CA THR A 9 -39.37 47.00 43.93
C THR A 9 -39.23 45.48 43.89
N SER A 10 -38.01 44.98 43.71
CA SER A 10 -37.72 43.54 43.61
C SER A 10 -36.91 43.01 44.80
N ALA A 11 -37.05 41.72 45.10
CA ALA A 11 -36.19 41.05 46.06
C ALA A 11 -34.89 40.56 45.41
N ALA A 12 -34.96 40.09 44.16
CA ALA A 12 -33.79 39.73 43.36
C ALA A 12 -33.01 40.97 42.87
N ALA A 13 -31.69 40.82 42.72
CA ALA A 13 -30.79 41.91 42.30
C ALA A 13 -30.49 41.91 40.79
N ASP A 14 -30.76 40.80 40.10
CA ASP A 14 -30.37 40.61 38.70
C ASP A 14 -31.53 40.88 37.73
N TYR A 15 -32.74 40.42 38.07
CA TYR A 15 -33.97 40.61 37.29
C TYR A 15 -35.15 40.96 38.20
N CYS A 16 -36.10 41.73 37.68
CA CYS A 16 -37.30 42.09 38.41
C CYS A 16 -38.27 40.91 38.52
N ASP A 17 -38.62 40.51 39.74
CA ASP A 17 -39.54 39.40 40.03
C ASP A 17 -40.98 39.67 39.56
N VAL A 18 -41.33 40.94 39.33
CA VAL A 18 -42.68 41.36 38.92
C VAL A 18 -42.80 41.43 37.39
N CYS A 19 -41.84 42.06 36.69
CA CYS A 19 -41.93 42.31 35.25
C CYS A 19 -40.84 41.64 34.41
N GLY A 20 -39.84 41.00 35.03
CA GLY A 20 -38.81 40.21 34.35
C GLY A 20 -37.67 41.01 33.71
N VAL A 21 -37.67 42.35 33.79
CA VAL A 21 -36.61 43.18 33.20
C VAL A 21 -35.34 43.18 34.05
N PRO A 22 -34.13 43.23 33.44
CA PRO A 22 -32.87 43.26 34.18
C PRO A 22 -32.76 44.55 35.02
N ILE A 23 -32.26 44.42 36.24
CA ILE A 23 -32.10 45.55 37.18
C ILE A 23 -30.78 46.30 36.94
N ALA A 24 -29.78 45.62 36.35
CA ALA A 24 -28.55 46.22 35.86
C ALA A 24 -28.14 45.57 34.53
N SER A 25 -27.71 46.38 33.55
CA SER A 25 -27.17 45.86 32.29
C SER A 25 -25.80 45.19 32.53
N PRO A 26 -25.53 43.98 32.00
CA PRO A 26 -24.20 43.39 32.09
C PRO A 26 -23.21 44.18 31.23
N PRO A 27 -21.93 44.29 31.64
CA PRO A 27 -20.91 44.99 30.87
C PRO A 27 -20.61 44.24 29.55
N THR A 28 -20.64 44.96 28.44
CA THR A 28 -20.22 44.46 27.12
C THR A 28 -18.72 44.20 27.14
N GLN A 29 -18.28 42.94 27.02
CA GLN A 29 -16.86 42.62 26.85
C GLN A 29 -16.39 42.98 25.43
N PRO A 30 -15.19 43.55 25.27
CA PRO A 30 -14.65 43.89 23.95
C PRO A 30 -14.25 42.62 23.17
N THR A 31 -14.69 42.54 21.93
CA THR A 31 -14.31 41.50 20.97
C THR A 31 -12.86 41.72 20.54
N GLN A 32 -11.92 40.91 21.05
CA GLN A 32 -10.51 40.99 20.64
C GLN A 32 -10.30 40.32 19.29
N VAL A 33 -9.86 41.12 18.30
CA VAL A 33 -9.43 40.62 16.99
C VAL A 33 -7.99 40.09 17.12
N LYS A 34 -7.75 38.82 16.77
CA LYS A 34 -6.40 38.22 16.68
C LYS A 34 -6.11 37.81 15.24
N GLY A 35 -4.85 37.76 14.83
CA GLY A 35 -4.46 37.28 13.50
C GLY A 35 -4.45 35.74 13.42
N CYS A 36 -4.82 35.19 12.27
CA CYS A 36 -4.76 33.75 11.99
C CYS A 36 -3.30 33.27 11.89
N PRO A 37 -2.88 32.21 12.58
CA PRO A 37 -1.51 31.72 12.49
C PRO A 37 -1.17 31.03 11.16
N ALA A 38 -2.17 30.71 10.32
CA ALA A 38 -1.96 30.05 9.03
C ALA A 38 -1.86 31.03 7.84
N CYS A 39 -2.53 32.18 7.90
CA CYS A 39 -2.62 33.11 6.77
C CYS A 39 -2.64 34.60 7.17
N GLU A 40 -2.45 34.91 8.46
CA GLU A 40 -2.39 36.27 9.03
C GLU A 40 -3.68 37.11 8.93
N ALA A 41 -4.75 36.59 8.34
CA ALA A 41 -6.05 37.26 8.29
C ALA A 41 -6.62 37.54 9.69
N PRO A 42 -7.36 38.65 9.90
CA PRO A 42 -8.02 38.93 11.16
C PRO A 42 -9.12 37.90 11.45
N VAL A 43 -9.14 37.36 12.67
CA VAL A 43 -10.10 36.35 13.12
C VAL A 43 -10.86 36.89 14.33
N LEU A 44 -12.19 36.73 14.29
CA LEU A 44 -13.13 37.16 15.34
C LEU A 44 -13.59 36.00 16.24
N GLY A 45 -12.99 34.82 16.10
CA GLY A 45 -13.38 33.59 16.80
C GLY A 45 -12.40 32.43 16.59
N ARG A 46 -12.85 31.19 16.78
CA ARG A 46 -12.05 29.96 16.67
C ARG A 46 -11.61 29.63 15.24
N PHE A 47 -12.46 29.94 14.26
CA PHE A 47 -12.28 29.57 12.87
C PHE A 47 -11.92 30.80 12.02
N CYS A 48 -10.93 30.66 11.14
CA CYS A 48 -10.63 31.68 10.15
C CYS A 48 -11.60 31.58 8.96
N GLU A 49 -12.33 32.67 8.67
CA GLU A 49 -13.27 32.72 7.54
C GLU A 49 -12.57 32.78 6.16
N VAL A 50 -11.26 33.08 6.13
CA VAL A 50 -10.47 33.16 4.89
C VAL A 50 -9.89 31.81 4.48
N CYS A 51 -9.27 31.08 5.42
CA CYS A 51 -8.56 29.83 5.11
C CYS A 51 -9.14 28.59 5.80
N GLY A 52 -10.16 28.75 6.66
CA GLY A 52 -10.77 27.64 7.40
C GLY A 52 -9.93 27.11 8.57
N HIS A 53 -8.82 27.76 8.92
CA HIS A 53 -7.97 27.32 10.03
C HIS A 53 -8.71 27.37 11.38
N ASP A 54 -8.67 26.25 12.10
CA ASP A 54 -9.23 26.09 13.45
C ASP A 54 -8.11 26.24 14.50
N SER A 55 -8.20 27.27 15.33
CA SER A 55 -7.16 27.62 16.31
C SER A 55 -7.15 26.74 17.57
N GLU A 56 -8.12 25.83 17.74
CA GLU A 56 -8.13 24.86 18.84
C GLU A 56 -7.51 23.51 18.46
N LEU A 57 -7.13 23.30 17.19
CA LEU A 57 -6.44 22.09 16.78
C LEU A 57 -4.94 22.17 17.14
N PRO A 58 -4.36 21.10 17.71
CA PRO A 58 -2.91 21.04 17.89
C PRO A 58 -2.22 21.14 16.52
N PRO A 59 -1.02 21.78 16.44
CA PRO A 59 -0.27 21.83 15.20
C PRO A 59 -0.04 20.39 14.70
N PRO A 60 -0.15 20.14 13.38
CA PRO A 60 0.17 18.83 12.83
C PRO A 60 1.59 18.48 13.28
N MET A 61 1.74 17.33 13.94
CA MET A 61 3.05 16.82 14.34
C MET A 61 3.90 16.76 13.08
N THR A 62 4.94 17.58 13.01
CA THR A 62 5.97 17.51 11.97
C THR A 62 6.42 16.06 11.88
N ALA A 63 6.15 15.44 10.72
CA ALA A 63 6.67 14.12 10.41
C ALA A 63 8.18 14.12 10.69
N PRO A 64 8.73 13.06 11.32
CA PRO A 64 10.17 12.99 11.53
C PRO A 64 10.89 13.17 10.20
N PRO A 65 12.09 13.80 10.19
CA PRO A 65 12.86 13.93 8.96
C PRO A 65 13.01 12.55 8.34
N THR A 66 12.59 12.41 7.08
CA THR A 66 12.81 11.22 6.28
C THR A 66 14.31 10.98 6.29
N VAL A 67 14.76 9.98 7.06
CA VAL A 67 16.11 9.47 6.94
C VAL A 67 16.22 9.01 5.50
N ASN A 68 17.17 9.56 4.76
CA ASN A 68 17.55 9.07 3.44
C ASN A 68 17.97 7.61 3.64
N ALA A 69 17.02 6.69 3.53
CA ALA A 69 17.31 5.28 3.49
C ALA A 69 18.27 5.08 2.30
N PRO A 70 19.32 4.26 2.44
CA PRO A 70 20.14 3.91 1.29
C PRO A 70 19.22 3.42 0.19
N ALA A 71 19.51 3.78 -1.07
CA ALA A 71 18.76 3.32 -2.23
C ALA A 71 18.70 1.79 -2.21
N SER A 72 17.64 1.25 -1.62
CA SER A 72 17.38 -0.17 -1.59
C SER A 72 17.06 -0.54 -3.03
N THR A 73 17.91 -1.37 -3.62
CA THR A 73 17.70 -1.93 -4.95
C THR A 73 16.30 -2.51 -5.04
N GLU A 74 15.42 -1.85 -5.78
CA GLU A 74 14.01 -2.23 -5.86
C GLU A 74 13.85 -3.24 -7.00
N TRP A 75 13.75 -4.51 -6.65
CA TRP A 75 13.52 -5.56 -7.63
C TRP A 75 12.04 -5.64 -7.98
N THR A 76 11.74 -5.68 -9.27
CA THR A 76 10.39 -5.88 -9.81
C THR A 76 10.34 -7.18 -10.59
N ALA A 77 9.39 -8.04 -10.27
CA ALA A 77 9.02 -9.20 -11.06
C ALA A 77 7.93 -8.81 -12.06
N VAL A 78 8.22 -8.96 -13.35
CA VAL A 78 7.28 -8.74 -14.45
C VAL A 78 6.82 -10.09 -14.96
N ILE A 79 5.56 -10.42 -14.72
CA ILE A 79 4.96 -11.71 -15.05
C ILE A 79 4.17 -11.58 -16.35
N ASP A 80 4.46 -12.47 -17.30
CA ASP A 80 3.80 -12.54 -18.60
C ASP A 80 3.57 -13.99 -19.06
N ALA A 81 2.71 -14.17 -20.06
CA ALA A 81 2.49 -15.46 -20.72
C ALA A 81 3.34 -15.56 -22.01
N ASP A 82 4.40 -16.35 -21.97
CA ASP A 82 5.38 -16.48 -23.05
C ASP A 82 4.99 -17.61 -24.00
N ARG A 83 4.64 -17.21 -25.24
CA ARG A 83 4.23 -18.14 -26.29
C ARG A 83 5.37 -19.02 -26.79
N ASP A 84 6.59 -18.51 -26.84
CA ASP A 84 7.74 -19.26 -27.33
C ASP A 84 8.13 -20.32 -26.31
N PHE A 85 8.11 -19.97 -25.02
CA PHE A 85 8.28 -20.94 -23.94
C PHE A 85 7.21 -22.03 -23.98
N TYR A 86 5.93 -21.65 -24.14
CA TYR A 86 4.84 -22.62 -24.26
C TYR A 86 5.04 -23.61 -25.42
N GLN A 87 5.48 -23.12 -26.59
CA GLN A 87 5.76 -23.98 -27.73
C GLN A 87 6.91 -24.95 -27.45
N ARG A 88 7.97 -24.52 -26.75
CA ARG A 88 9.05 -25.42 -26.31
C ARG A 88 8.55 -26.49 -25.34
N VAL A 89 7.70 -26.12 -24.39
CA VAL A 89 7.10 -27.08 -23.44
C VAL A 89 6.27 -28.13 -24.19
N LEU A 90 5.43 -27.73 -25.15
CA LEU A 90 4.68 -28.68 -25.98
C LEU A 90 5.60 -29.59 -26.81
N ALA A 91 6.65 -29.05 -27.42
CA ALA A 91 7.60 -29.81 -28.21
C ALA A 91 8.33 -30.89 -27.38
N ASN A 92 8.54 -30.62 -26.10
CA ASN A 92 9.18 -31.53 -25.15
C ASN A 92 8.20 -32.50 -24.46
N GLY A 93 6.98 -32.65 -24.98
CA GLY A 93 5.97 -33.57 -24.42
C GLY A 93 5.26 -33.03 -23.19
N GLY A 94 5.16 -31.70 -23.07
CA GLY A 94 4.39 -31.04 -22.03
C GLY A 94 2.92 -31.47 -21.99
N PRO A 95 2.21 -31.20 -20.89
CA PRO A 95 0.86 -31.69 -20.69
C PRO A 95 -0.13 -31.11 -21.72
N ASP A 96 -0.73 -31.98 -22.54
CA ASP A 96 -1.81 -31.64 -23.51
C ASP A 96 -3.04 -30.98 -22.87
N THR A 97 -3.12 -30.96 -21.53
CA THR A 97 -4.24 -30.40 -20.77
C THR A 97 -4.07 -28.92 -20.43
N VAL A 98 -2.95 -28.29 -20.78
CA VAL A 98 -2.69 -26.88 -20.48
C VAL A 98 -2.80 -26.03 -21.74
N GLU A 99 -3.86 -25.22 -21.79
CA GLU A 99 -4.10 -24.27 -22.88
C GLU A 99 -3.34 -22.96 -22.64
N PHE A 100 -2.84 -22.37 -23.72
CA PHE A 100 -2.25 -21.03 -23.69
C PHE A 100 -3.35 -19.97 -23.54
N PRO A 101 -3.23 -18.99 -22.62
CA PRO A 101 -4.25 -17.97 -22.42
C PRO A 101 -4.37 -17.04 -23.64
N VAL A 102 -5.61 -16.77 -24.06
CA VAL A 102 -5.89 -15.81 -25.17
C VAL A 102 -5.58 -14.37 -24.76
N PHE A 103 -5.71 -14.06 -23.46
CA PHE A 103 -5.39 -12.77 -22.88
C PHE A 103 -4.77 -12.97 -21.50
N PHE A 104 -3.57 -12.43 -21.31
CA PHE A 104 -2.85 -12.39 -20.05
C PHE A 104 -2.30 -10.97 -19.86
N PRO A 105 -2.90 -10.15 -18.99
CA PRO A 105 -2.35 -8.82 -18.73
C PRO A 105 -1.04 -8.98 -17.95
N GLU A 106 0.01 -8.32 -18.43
CA GLU A 106 1.30 -8.25 -17.73
C GLU A 106 1.08 -7.75 -16.29
N ARG A 107 1.66 -8.45 -15.32
CA ARG A 107 1.64 -8.04 -13.91
C ARG A 107 3.03 -7.59 -13.51
N ARG A 108 3.13 -6.43 -12.88
CA ARG A 108 4.37 -5.93 -12.27
C ARG A 108 4.23 -5.97 -10.77
N ILE A 109 5.09 -6.75 -10.12
CA ILE A 109 5.08 -6.94 -8.67
C ILE A 109 6.43 -6.49 -8.14
N VAL A 110 6.42 -5.42 -7.35
CA VAL A 110 7.59 -5.01 -6.57
C VAL A 110 7.84 -6.07 -5.50
N LEU A 111 9.05 -6.60 -5.45
CA LEU A 111 9.44 -7.61 -4.47
C LEU A 111 9.58 -6.94 -3.10
N GLN A 112 8.68 -7.29 -2.20
CA GLN A 112 8.67 -6.77 -0.82
C GLN A 112 9.32 -7.77 0.13
N GLY A 113 10.07 -7.24 1.11
CA GLY A 113 10.78 -8.08 2.09
C GLY A 113 11.99 -8.81 1.52
N ASN A 114 12.48 -9.82 2.24
CA ASN A 114 13.68 -10.57 1.85
C ASN A 114 13.38 -11.89 1.14
N THR A 115 12.11 -12.31 1.08
CA THR A 115 11.71 -13.62 0.55
C THR A 115 10.33 -13.50 -0.08
N THR A 116 10.18 -14.06 -1.28
CA THR A 116 8.93 -14.03 -2.05
C THR A 116 8.69 -15.42 -2.63
N LEU A 117 7.62 -16.08 -2.20
CA LEU A 117 7.19 -17.37 -2.71
C LEU A 117 6.44 -17.20 -4.03
N ILE A 118 6.81 -18.03 -5.00
CA ILE A 118 6.15 -18.17 -6.29
C ILE A 118 5.42 -19.51 -6.32
N GLY A 119 4.16 -19.49 -6.71
CA GLY A 119 3.40 -20.71 -6.91
C GLY A 119 1.92 -20.47 -7.09
N ARG A 120 1.13 -21.53 -6.93
CA ARG A 120 -0.33 -21.46 -6.92
C ARG A 120 -0.87 -21.50 -5.51
N ARG A 121 -1.74 -20.55 -5.17
CA ARG A 121 -2.45 -20.57 -3.90
C ARG A 121 -3.23 -21.87 -3.70
N ASN A 122 -3.11 -22.45 -2.50
CA ASN A 122 -3.89 -23.61 -2.06
C ASN A 122 -4.38 -23.39 -0.63
N ARG A 123 -5.66 -23.03 -0.48
CA ARG A 123 -6.27 -22.75 0.83
C ARG A 123 -6.35 -23.97 1.73
N GLU A 124 -6.53 -25.17 1.18
CA GLU A 124 -6.64 -26.40 1.96
C GLU A 124 -5.30 -26.74 2.65
N GLN A 125 -4.19 -26.41 2.00
CA GLN A 125 -2.84 -26.60 2.51
C GLN A 125 -2.25 -25.34 3.17
N GLY A 126 -3.02 -24.25 3.27
CA GLY A 126 -2.56 -22.98 3.84
C GLY A 126 -1.41 -22.30 3.05
N VAL A 127 -1.30 -22.58 1.75
CA VAL A 127 -0.24 -22.01 0.90
C VAL A 127 -0.75 -20.74 0.22
N GLU A 128 -0.18 -19.60 0.60
CA GLU A 128 -0.50 -18.28 0.04
C GLU A 128 0.78 -17.60 -0.48
N PRO A 129 1.16 -17.84 -1.75
CA PRO A 129 2.35 -17.23 -2.35
C PRO A 129 2.14 -15.74 -2.62
N GLU A 130 3.19 -14.94 -2.42
CA GLU A 130 3.19 -13.51 -2.75
C GLU A 130 3.03 -13.29 -4.26
N ILE A 131 3.63 -14.17 -5.07
CA ILE A 131 3.38 -14.25 -6.52
C ILE A 131 2.45 -15.44 -6.78
N ASP A 132 1.14 -15.19 -6.64
CA ASP A 132 0.09 -16.18 -6.93
C ASP A 132 -0.17 -16.29 -8.44
N LEU A 133 0.27 -17.41 -9.01
CA LEU A 133 0.05 -17.85 -10.39
C LEU A 133 -1.16 -18.79 -10.52
N GLY A 134 -1.91 -18.98 -9.44
CA GLY A 134 -3.21 -19.65 -9.42
C GLY A 134 -4.40 -18.72 -9.72
N ILE A 135 -4.16 -17.42 -9.85
CA ILE A 135 -5.18 -16.44 -10.25
C ILE A 135 -5.50 -16.62 -11.74
N HIS A 136 -6.79 -16.60 -12.11
CA HIS A 136 -7.17 -16.77 -13.51
C HIS A 136 -6.65 -15.63 -14.41
N PRO A 137 -6.08 -15.94 -15.59
CA PRO A 137 -5.82 -17.29 -16.13
C PRO A 137 -4.66 -17.98 -15.38
N ALA A 138 -4.91 -19.19 -14.90
CA ALA A 138 -3.98 -19.91 -14.03
C ALA A 138 -3.10 -20.86 -14.85
N ASP A 139 -1.80 -20.82 -14.63
CA ASP A 139 -0.87 -21.79 -15.22
C ASP A 139 -0.89 -23.09 -14.39
N ARG A 140 -1.60 -24.10 -14.90
CA ARG A 140 -1.74 -25.40 -14.23
C ARG A 140 -0.42 -26.17 -14.12
N GLY A 141 0.58 -25.83 -14.92
CA GLY A 141 1.92 -26.40 -14.85
C GLY A 141 2.73 -25.90 -13.64
N VAL A 142 2.33 -24.79 -13.02
CA VAL A 142 3.02 -24.27 -11.82
C VAL A 142 2.66 -25.13 -10.60
N SER A 143 3.58 -25.28 -9.65
CA SER A 143 3.34 -26.01 -8.40
C SER A 143 2.75 -25.08 -7.34
N THR A 144 2.14 -25.62 -6.28
CA THR A 144 1.60 -24.78 -5.19
C THR A 144 2.71 -23.99 -4.49
N GLN A 145 3.83 -24.66 -4.22
CA GLN A 145 5.11 -24.07 -3.85
C GLN A 145 6.10 -24.43 -4.95
N HIS A 146 6.42 -23.48 -5.83
CA HIS A 146 7.20 -23.79 -7.04
C HIS A 146 8.65 -23.32 -6.89
N ALA A 147 8.83 -22.03 -6.63
CA ALA A 147 10.14 -21.44 -6.46
C ALA A 147 10.06 -20.33 -5.41
N VAL A 148 11.21 -19.90 -4.89
CA VAL A 148 11.32 -18.77 -3.99
C VAL A 148 12.37 -17.79 -4.50
N LEU A 149 12.04 -16.51 -4.49
CA LEU A 149 13.00 -15.42 -4.69
C LEU A 149 13.51 -14.94 -3.35
N ARG A 150 14.81 -14.67 -3.25
CA ARG A 150 15.41 -14.11 -2.03
C ARG A 150 16.24 -12.89 -2.34
N ILE A 151 15.99 -11.81 -1.60
CA ILE A 151 16.79 -10.59 -1.64
C ILE A 151 17.83 -10.65 -0.53
N ARG A 152 19.10 -10.61 -0.94
CA ARG A 152 20.29 -10.58 -0.09
C ARG A 152 21.10 -9.31 -0.38
N ASP A 153 22.08 -9.03 0.46
CA ASP A 153 23.05 -7.96 0.19
C ASP A 153 23.84 -8.19 -1.11
N SER A 154 24.01 -9.45 -1.52
CA SER A 154 24.66 -9.86 -2.77
C SER A 154 23.76 -9.76 -4.00
N GLY A 155 22.46 -9.43 -3.85
CA GLY A 155 21.49 -9.31 -4.92
C GLY A 155 20.31 -10.26 -4.78
N LEU A 156 19.64 -10.53 -5.91
CA LEU A 156 18.47 -11.41 -5.98
C LEU A 156 18.89 -12.83 -6.36
N THR A 157 18.32 -13.83 -5.69
CA THR A 157 18.48 -15.25 -6.06
C THR A 157 17.12 -15.93 -6.25
N VAL A 158 17.09 -17.01 -7.02
CA VAL A 158 15.96 -17.93 -7.15
C VAL A 158 16.35 -19.33 -6.70
N THR A 159 15.41 -20.04 -6.10
CA THR A 159 15.54 -21.45 -5.73
C THR A 159 14.29 -22.21 -6.13
N ASP A 160 14.45 -23.27 -6.91
CA ASP A 160 13.37 -24.23 -7.18
C ASP A 160 13.09 -25.08 -5.93
N LEU A 161 11.83 -25.18 -5.52
CA LEU A 161 11.41 -25.88 -4.30
C LEU A 161 11.03 -27.35 -4.54
N GLY A 162 11.41 -27.91 -5.70
CA GLY A 162 11.10 -29.28 -6.08
C GLY A 162 9.83 -29.32 -6.90
N SER A 163 9.73 -28.35 -7.81
CA SER A 163 8.55 -28.21 -8.63
C SER A 163 8.39 -29.39 -9.59
N THR A 164 7.16 -29.68 -9.99
CA THR A 164 6.86 -30.84 -10.84
C THR A 164 7.41 -30.69 -12.25
N ASN A 165 7.36 -29.48 -12.81
CA ASN A 165 7.80 -29.18 -14.17
C ASN A 165 9.21 -28.54 -14.22
N GLY A 166 9.80 -28.27 -13.06
CA GLY A 166 11.07 -27.56 -12.95
C GLY A 166 10.97 -26.06 -13.21
N THR A 167 12.09 -25.39 -12.92
CA THR A 167 12.33 -23.97 -13.20
C THR A 167 13.54 -23.88 -14.14
N THR A 168 13.48 -23.04 -15.17
CA THR A 168 14.62 -22.74 -16.07
C THR A 168 14.89 -21.24 -16.11
N LEU A 169 16.10 -20.85 -16.53
CA LEU A 169 16.52 -19.45 -16.64
C LEU A 169 16.91 -19.10 -18.07
N ASN A 170 16.42 -17.95 -18.52
CA ASN A 170 16.69 -17.39 -19.84
C ASN A 170 16.46 -18.45 -20.94
N ASP A 171 17.36 -18.53 -21.90
CA ASP A 171 17.24 -19.49 -23.01
C ASP A 171 17.83 -20.88 -22.66
N SER A 172 18.14 -21.15 -21.39
CA SER A 172 18.66 -22.46 -20.95
C SER A 172 17.54 -23.50 -20.86
N GLU A 173 17.81 -24.70 -21.38
CA GLU A 173 16.95 -25.88 -21.17
C GLU A 173 17.32 -26.67 -19.91
N GLU A 174 18.41 -26.29 -19.24
CA GLU A 174 18.85 -26.92 -17.99
C GLU A 174 17.95 -26.48 -16.83
N LEU A 175 17.30 -27.46 -16.19
CA LEU A 175 16.51 -27.22 -14.99
C LEU A 175 17.42 -26.83 -13.83
N LEU A 176 16.99 -25.83 -13.05
CA LEU A 176 17.65 -25.50 -11.79
C LEU A 176 17.62 -26.71 -10.84
N ALA A 177 18.73 -26.93 -10.14
CA ALA A 177 18.81 -27.96 -9.14
C ALA A 177 17.85 -27.65 -7.97
N ASN A 178 17.17 -28.69 -7.48
CA ASN A 178 16.24 -28.57 -6.36
C ASN A 178 16.96 -28.05 -5.11
N GLY A 179 16.45 -26.96 -4.53
CA GLY A 179 16.97 -26.38 -3.30
C GLY A 179 18.27 -25.59 -3.45
N GLU A 180 18.84 -25.48 -4.64
CA GLU A 180 20.05 -24.70 -4.89
C GLU A 180 19.71 -23.23 -5.18
N GLU A 181 20.42 -22.29 -4.54
CA GLU A 181 20.25 -20.86 -4.82
C GLU A 181 21.02 -20.48 -6.09
N THR A 182 20.30 -19.96 -7.10
CA THR A 182 20.89 -19.44 -8.33
C THR A 182 20.80 -17.92 -8.38
N GLN A 183 21.91 -17.25 -8.66
CA GLN A 183 21.98 -15.79 -8.72
C GLN A 183 21.25 -15.23 -9.95
N LEU A 184 20.43 -14.21 -9.73
CA LEU A 184 19.74 -13.46 -10.78
C LEU A 184 20.36 -12.07 -10.98
N ARG A 185 20.15 -11.56 -12.19
CA ARG A 185 20.56 -10.25 -12.68
C ARG A 185 19.35 -9.50 -13.22
N ASP A 186 19.54 -8.20 -13.41
CA ASP A 186 18.59 -7.38 -14.17
C ASP A 186 18.40 -7.93 -15.58
N GLY A 187 17.15 -8.07 -15.99
CA GLY A 187 16.73 -8.65 -17.27
C GLY A 187 16.62 -10.17 -17.31
N ASP A 188 17.03 -10.89 -16.25
CA ASP A 188 16.92 -12.36 -16.24
C ASP A 188 15.45 -12.79 -16.31
N ARG A 189 15.19 -13.82 -17.13
CA ARG A 189 13.88 -14.43 -17.32
C ARG A 189 13.84 -15.77 -16.60
N ILE A 190 12.86 -15.96 -15.74
CA ILE A 190 12.58 -17.22 -15.06
C ILE A 190 11.39 -17.85 -15.76
N HIS A 191 11.55 -19.06 -16.28
CA HIS A 191 10.49 -19.81 -16.92
C HIS A 191 10.00 -20.93 -15.99
N LEU A 192 8.68 -21.01 -15.84
CA LEU A 192 8.03 -21.95 -14.94
C LEU A 192 6.66 -22.36 -15.46
N GLY A 193 6.22 -23.53 -15.05
CA GLY A 193 4.93 -24.08 -15.46
C GLY A 193 4.88 -24.40 -16.94
N ALA A 194 3.75 -24.12 -17.58
CA ALA A 194 3.55 -24.42 -18.99
C ALA A 194 3.85 -23.23 -19.90
N TRP A 195 3.67 -21.99 -19.41
CA TRP A 195 3.77 -20.79 -20.25
C TRP A 195 4.20 -19.54 -19.48
N THR A 196 4.37 -19.61 -18.16
CA THR A 196 4.68 -18.43 -17.37
C THR A 196 6.15 -18.04 -17.46
N THR A 197 6.42 -16.77 -17.76
CA THR A 197 7.75 -16.17 -17.66
C THR A 197 7.72 -15.00 -16.69
N ILE A 198 8.72 -14.93 -15.80
CA ILE A 198 8.93 -13.82 -14.88
C ILE A 198 10.25 -13.14 -15.26
N THR A 199 10.17 -11.91 -15.77
CA THR A 199 11.34 -11.07 -16.04
C THR A 199 11.67 -10.23 -14.82
N ILE A 200 12.93 -10.28 -14.39
CA ILE A 200 13.42 -9.49 -13.27
C ILE A 200 13.91 -8.13 -13.76
N ILE A 201 13.41 -7.07 -13.14
CA ILE A 201 13.87 -5.70 -13.38
C ILE A 201 14.46 -5.15 -12.09
N ASN A 202 15.63 -4.54 -12.20
CA ASN A 202 16.29 -3.82 -11.13
C ASN A 202 16.02 -2.31 -11.26
N GLY A 203 15.16 -1.77 -10.40
CA GLY A 203 14.99 -0.33 -10.21
C GLY A 203 16.20 0.25 -9.50
N ARG A 204 17.16 0.76 -10.28
CA ARG A 204 18.26 1.59 -9.79
C ARG A 204 17.87 3.06 -9.65
#